data_AF-A0A397ARE4-F1
#
_entry.id   AF-A0A397ARE4-F1
#
_cell.length_a   1.000
_cell.length_b   1.000
_cell.length_c   1.000
_cell.angle_alpha   90.00
_cell.angle_beta   90.00
_cell.angle_gamma   90.00
#
_symmetry.space_group_name_H-M   'P 1'
#
loop_
_entity.id
_entity.type
_entity.pdbx_description
1 polymer ?
#
loop_
_entity_poly.entity_id
_entity_poly.type
_entity_poly.pdbx_seq_one_letter_code
_entity_poly.pdbx_strand_id
1 'polypeptide(L)'
;MNSTSSIRSKELTKLLSSGVGSGSFQTYEGYSTDVMLDELCGPPSDGNNGPSSLSDLQATFKSAIEKLLAHRDVISAKLVDVDKQNKKIAAKFHDSLREPEKLLHLISAEMDELEYRFTKVSSSAVVIGDRLAIIDKEKNRARETDELLEAILLLNAPSTTTVKSSTNQLYTTLKDPHKIHEALGIVSKLRDFADELSSPSTAVAVQEIHRLNQALETALLQGFSDAQDQELRGVANSQDMDAMKQNAASLLAHGCNDLVADRFVWNVIKEKLTKYVLSIYTTPSS
;
A
#
# COMPACT_ATOMS: atom_id res chain seq x y z
N MET A 1 -79.81 -35.23 26.84
CA MET A 1 -78.54 -35.60 26.18
C MET A 1 -78.90 -36.23 24.84
N ASN A 2 -78.94 -35.44 23.76
CA ASN A 2 -79.12 -35.96 22.40
C ASN A 2 -77.84 -35.70 21.62
N SER A 3 -77.15 -36.77 21.29
CA SER A 3 -75.85 -36.80 20.62
C SER A 3 -75.99 -36.35 19.16
N THR A 4 -75.75 -35.07 18.89
CA THR A 4 -75.40 -34.56 17.56
C THR A 4 -73.99 -35.02 17.21
N SER A 5 -73.88 -36.24 16.71
CA SER A 5 -72.61 -36.86 16.33
C SER A 5 -72.42 -36.79 14.81
N SER A 6 -71.61 -35.82 14.38
CA SER A 6 -70.73 -35.86 13.19
C SER A 6 -71.34 -35.84 11.79
N ILE A 7 -71.88 -34.68 11.37
CA ILE A 7 -72.05 -34.32 9.94
C ILE A 7 -70.90 -33.38 9.54
N ARG A 8 -69.66 -33.87 9.56
CA ARG A 8 -68.51 -33.08 9.10
C ARG A 8 -67.74 -33.92 8.09
N SER A 9 -67.74 -33.48 6.82
CA SER A 9 -66.92 -34.10 5.78
C SER A 9 -65.46 -34.11 6.23
N LYS A 10 -64.82 -35.28 6.12
CA LYS A 10 -63.43 -35.46 6.56
C LYS A 10 -62.50 -34.69 5.64
N GLU A 11 -62.80 -34.67 4.35
CA GLU A 11 -62.07 -33.91 3.33
C GLU A 11 -62.22 -32.40 3.51
N LEU A 12 -63.42 -31.91 3.84
CA LEU A 12 -63.60 -30.50 4.19
C LEU A 12 -62.81 -30.13 5.45
N THR A 13 -62.79 -31.02 6.45
CA THR A 13 -62.04 -30.79 7.69
C THR A 13 -60.53 -30.73 7.42
N LYS A 14 -59.99 -31.58 6.53
CA LYS A 14 -58.60 -31.50 6.06
C LYS A 14 -58.32 -30.16 5.40
N LEU A 15 -59.16 -29.73 4.45
CA LEU A 15 -58.99 -28.46 3.75
C LEU A 15 -59.00 -27.24 4.71
N LEU A 16 -59.84 -27.28 5.75
CA LEU A 16 -59.97 -26.19 6.73
C LEU A 16 -58.89 -26.20 7.83
N SER A 17 -58.25 -27.35 8.07
CA SER A 17 -57.21 -27.52 9.10
C SER A 17 -55.80 -27.28 8.58
N SER A 18 -55.55 -27.48 7.29
CA SER A 18 -54.24 -27.24 6.65
C SER A 18 -53.80 -25.77 6.63
N GLY A 19 -54.67 -24.82 6.99
CA GLY A 19 -54.35 -23.38 7.02
C GLY A 19 -53.93 -22.81 8.39
N VAL A 20 -53.73 -23.63 9.42
CA VAL A 20 -53.47 -23.15 10.81
C VAL A 20 -52.00 -23.34 11.25
N GLY A 21 -51.14 -23.86 10.37
CA GLY A 21 -49.72 -24.09 10.64
C GLY A 21 -48.83 -22.96 10.13
N SER A 22 -48.12 -22.31 11.04
CA SER A 22 -47.00 -21.39 10.85
C SER A 22 -46.26 -21.46 9.50
N GLY A 23 -46.36 -20.38 8.71
CA GLY A 23 -45.25 -19.77 7.95
C GLY A 23 -44.61 -20.53 6.79
N SER A 24 -45.01 -21.75 6.46
CA SER A 24 -44.50 -22.48 5.30
C SER A 24 -45.62 -22.78 4.32
N PHE A 25 -45.39 -22.45 3.04
CA PHE A 25 -46.27 -22.77 1.92
C PHE A 25 -46.29 -24.30 1.74
N GLN A 26 -47.11 -24.99 2.53
CA GLN A 26 -47.31 -26.42 2.39
C GLN A 26 -48.13 -26.69 1.13
N THR A 27 -47.56 -27.47 0.23
CA THR A 27 -48.24 -28.10 -0.90
C THR A 27 -49.50 -28.84 -0.43
N TYR A 28 -50.62 -28.60 -1.12
CA TYR A 28 -51.94 -29.16 -0.85
C TYR A 28 -52.03 -30.67 -1.16
N GLU A 29 -51.15 -31.48 -0.58
CA GLU A 29 -51.24 -32.93 -0.70
C GLU A 29 -52.34 -33.45 0.24
N GLY A 30 -53.39 -34.04 -0.34
CA GLY A 30 -54.33 -34.88 0.41
C GLY A 30 -55.79 -34.43 0.45
N TYR A 31 -56.17 -33.36 -0.25
CA TYR A 31 -57.59 -33.07 -0.52
C TYR A 31 -58.02 -33.77 -1.80
N SER A 32 -59.01 -34.67 -1.70
CA SER A 32 -59.61 -35.30 -2.89
C SER A 32 -61.05 -34.80 -3.10
N THR A 33 -61.27 -34.16 -4.25
CA THR A 33 -62.59 -33.68 -4.66
C THR A 33 -63.56 -34.84 -4.85
N ASP A 34 -63.08 -35.97 -5.35
CA ASP A 34 -63.89 -37.16 -5.59
C ASP A 34 -64.38 -37.80 -4.29
N VAL A 35 -63.53 -37.85 -3.25
CA VAL A 35 -63.91 -38.35 -1.92
C VAL A 35 -64.88 -37.39 -1.23
N MET A 36 -64.73 -36.09 -1.43
CA MET A 36 -65.65 -35.08 -0.91
C MET A 36 -67.04 -35.19 -1.56
N LEU A 37 -67.09 -35.44 -2.86
CA LEU A 37 -68.34 -35.66 -3.60
C LEU A 37 -69.03 -36.96 -3.16
N ASP A 38 -68.28 -38.02 -2.88
CA ASP A 38 -68.80 -39.29 -2.36
C ASP A 38 -69.38 -39.11 -0.93
N GLU A 39 -68.74 -38.33 -0.06
CA GLU A 39 -69.28 -38.01 1.29
C GLU A 39 -70.56 -37.15 1.24
N LEU A 40 -70.76 -36.39 0.16
CA LEU A 40 -71.96 -35.58 -0.06
C LEU A 40 -73.11 -36.37 -0.68
N CYS A 41 -72.82 -37.25 -1.64
CA CYS A 41 -73.80 -37.95 -2.47
C CYS A 41 -73.95 -39.45 -2.15
N GLY A 42 -73.11 -40.00 -1.30
CA GLY A 42 -73.12 -41.42 -0.92
C GLY A 42 -74.37 -41.84 -0.14
N PRO A 43 -74.74 -43.13 -0.20
CA PRO A 43 -75.94 -43.65 0.46
C PRO A 43 -75.86 -43.47 1.99
N PRO A 44 -77.00 -43.23 2.69
CA PRO A 44 -77.02 -43.23 4.15
C PRO A 44 -76.55 -44.60 4.66
N SER A 45 -75.73 -44.60 5.71
CA SER A 45 -74.92 -45.73 6.18
C SER A 45 -75.69 -46.96 6.70
N ASP A 46 -77.00 -47.05 6.46
CA ASP A 46 -77.78 -48.27 6.72
C ASP A 46 -77.84 -49.07 5.42
N GLY A 47 -77.02 -50.13 5.37
CA GLY A 47 -76.81 -50.96 4.19
C GLY A 47 -78.10 -51.57 3.65
N ASN A 48 -78.73 -50.89 2.69
CA ASN A 48 -79.66 -51.50 1.77
C ASN A 48 -79.64 -50.78 0.42
N ASN A 49 -79.95 -51.56 -0.62
CA ASN A 49 -79.83 -51.29 -2.05
C ASN A 49 -80.14 -49.86 -2.51
N GLY A 50 -79.47 -49.43 -3.60
CA GLY A 50 -79.59 -48.10 -4.21
C GLY A 50 -81.01 -47.58 -4.39
N PRO A 51 -81.18 -46.26 -4.63
CA PRO A 51 -82.44 -45.54 -4.46
C PRO A 51 -83.55 -46.25 -5.24
N SER A 52 -84.41 -46.95 -4.50
CA SER A 52 -85.44 -47.81 -5.08
C SER A 52 -86.69 -47.01 -5.45
N SER A 53 -86.71 -45.70 -5.15
CA SER A 53 -87.78 -44.77 -5.53
C SER A 53 -87.27 -43.34 -5.79
N LEU A 54 -88.04 -42.58 -6.57
CA LEU A 54 -87.77 -41.18 -6.92
C LEU A 54 -87.75 -40.25 -5.69
N SER A 55 -88.50 -40.58 -4.63
CA SER A 55 -88.51 -39.81 -3.38
C SER A 55 -87.23 -39.97 -2.58
N ASP A 56 -86.60 -41.15 -2.61
CA ASP A 56 -85.33 -41.39 -1.91
C ASP A 56 -84.20 -40.59 -2.57
N LEU A 57 -84.19 -40.53 -3.90
CA LEU A 57 -83.25 -39.70 -4.64
C LEU A 57 -83.47 -38.21 -4.36
N GLN A 58 -84.71 -37.76 -4.29
CA GLN A 58 -85.05 -36.38 -3.93
C GLN A 58 -84.62 -36.02 -2.50
N ALA A 59 -84.77 -36.95 -1.55
CA ALA A 59 -84.28 -36.77 -0.17
C ALA A 59 -82.75 -36.67 -0.11
N THR A 60 -82.04 -37.52 -0.89
CA THR A 60 -80.58 -37.46 -1.00
C THR A 60 -80.11 -36.15 -1.63
N PHE A 61 -80.73 -35.68 -2.72
CA PHE A 61 -80.40 -34.37 -3.31
C PHE A 61 -80.64 -33.21 -2.34
N LYS A 62 -81.76 -33.23 -1.63
CA LYS A 62 -82.05 -32.21 -0.62
C LYS A 62 -80.99 -32.20 0.48
N SER A 63 -80.60 -33.38 0.97
CA SER A 63 -79.53 -33.52 1.97
C SER A 63 -78.18 -33.06 1.45
N ALA A 64 -77.83 -33.38 0.21
CA ALA A 64 -76.58 -32.94 -0.42
C ALA A 64 -76.54 -31.41 -0.60
N ILE A 65 -77.64 -30.79 -1.03
CA ILE A 65 -77.75 -29.32 -1.14
C ILE A 65 -77.62 -28.65 0.22
N GLU A 66 -78.28 -29.18 1.26
CA GLU A 66 -78.18 -28.66 2.63
C GLU A 66 -76.73 -28.78 3.16
N LYS A 67 -76.04 -29.90 2.90
CA LYS A 67 -74.61 -30.07 3.22
C LYS A 67 -73.71 -29.09 2.47
N LEU A 68 -73.96 -28.85 1.18
CA LEU A 68 -73.22 -27.87 0.36
C LEU A 68 -73.39 -26.44 0.86
N LEU A 69 -74.61 -26.06 1.25
CA LEU A 69 -74.88 -24.76 1.84
C LEU A 69 -74.15 -24.60 3.19
N ALA A 70 -74.18 -25.63 4.04
CA ALA A 70 -73.43 -25.63 5.29
C ALA A 70 -71.91 -25.53 5.06
N HIS A 71 -71.37 -26.24 4.07
CA HIS A 71 -69.96 -26.14 3.69
C HIS A 71 -69.59 -24.74 3.19
N ARG A 72 -70.42 -24.13 2.33
CA ARG A 72 -70.22 -22.76 1.83
C ARG A 72 -70.16 -21.76 2.98
N ASP A 73 -71.04 -21.90 3.97
CA ASP A 73 -71.08 -20.97 5.11
C ASP A 73 -69.83 -21.12 5.99
N VAL A 74 -69.35 -22.35 6.21
CA VAL A 74 -68.08 -22.61 6.93
C VAL A 74 -66.87 -22.07 6.18
N ILE A 75 -66.81 -22.27 4.86
CA ILE A 75 -65.70 -21.75 4.02
C ILE A 75 -65.72 -20.22 4.02
N SER A 76 -66.90 -19.60 3.91
CA SER A 76 -67.04 -18.14 3.94
C SER A 76 -66.59 -17.56 5.27
N ALA A 77 -66.96 -18.19 6.39
CA ALA A 77 -66.48 -17.80 7.71
C ALA A 77 -64.95 -17.95 7.83
N LYS A 78 -64.39 -19.06 7.34
CA LYS A 78 -62.93 -19.29 7.36
C LYS A 78 -62.17 -18.29 6.49
N LEU A 79 -62.72 -17.90 5.35
CA LEU A 79 -62.14 -16.90 4.45
C LEU A 79 -62.00 -15.54 5.16
N VAL A 80 -63.06 -15.11 5.86
CA VAL A 80 -63.03 -13.88 6.66
C VAL A 80 -61.98 -13.95 7.78
N ASP A 81 -61.88 -15.09 8.46
CA ASP A 81 -60.87 -15.30 9.51
C ASP A 81 -59.44 -15.26 8.96
N VAL A 82 -59.19 -15.90 7.81
CA VAL A 82 -57.87 -15.91 7.16
C VAL A 82 -57.50 -14.50 6.68
N ASP A 83 -58.42 -13.75 6.08
CA ASP A 83 -58.18 -12.35 5.68
C ASP A 83 -57.82 -11.47 6.89
N LYS A 84 -58.55 -11.64 8.01
CA LYS A 84 -58.26 -10.93 9.26
C LYS A 84 -56.89 -11.30 9.83
N GLN A 85 -56.53 -12.59 9.80
CA GLN A 85 -55.22 -13.05 10.24
C GLN A 85 -54.10 -12.52 9.34
N ASN A 86 -54.29 -12.53 8.02
CA ASN A 86 -53.30 -12.05 7.06
C ASN A 86 -53.03 -10.55 7.25
N LYS A 87 -54.09 -9.73 7.41
CA LYS A 87 -53.95 -8.29 7.75
C LYS A 87 -53.20 -8.07 9.06
N LYS A 88 -53.48 -8.87 10.08
CA LYS A 88 -52.78 -8.79 11.38
C LYS A 88 -51.31 -9.17 11.26
N ILE A 89 -51.00 -10.18 10.45
CA ILE A 89 -49.63 -10.63 10.18
C ILE A 89 -48.87 -9.55 9.40
N ALA A 90 -49.46 -9.01 8.34
CA ALA A 90 -48.86 -7.92 7.55
C ALA A 90 -48.55 -6.69 8.41
N ALA A 91 -49.48 -6.28 9.27
CA ALA A 91 -49.25 -5.18 10.21
C ALA A 91 -48.09 -5.47 11.17
N LYS A 92 -48.05 -6.67 11.77
CA LYS A 92 -46.94 -7.08 12.65
C LYS A 92 -45.59 -7.09 11.93
N PHE A 93 -45.54 -7.56 10.68
CA PHE A 93 -44.31 -7.54 9.89
C PHE A 93 -43.85 -6.12 9.61
N HIS A 94 -44.76 -5.23 9.24
CA HIS A 94 -44.43 -3.82 9.00
C HIS A 94 -43.92 -3.13 10.28
N ASP A 95 -44.59 -3.36 11.41
CA ASP A 95 -44.15 -2.83 12.71
C ASP A 95 -42.78 -3.39 13.12
N SER A 96 -42.53 -4.68 12.85
CA SER A 96 -41.25 -5.33 13.17
C SER A 96 -40.10 -4.86 12.28
N LEU A 97 -40.37 -4.40 11.05
CA LEU A 97 -39.36 -3.88 10.13
C LEU A 97 -39.00 -2.40 10.38
N ARG A 98 -39.88 -1.65 11.04
CA ARG A 98 -39.71 -0.22 11.26
C ARG A 98 -38.45 0.15 12.06
N GLU A 99 -38.15 -0.58 13.13
CA GLU A 99 -36.96 -0.31 13.95
C GLU A 99 -35.65 -0.73 13.25
N PRO A 100 -35.55 -1.93 12.63
CA PRO A 100 -34.42 -2.28 11.77
C PRO A 100 -34.13 -1.25 10.66
N GLU A 101 -35.16 -0.73 10.01
CA GLU A 101 -35.02 0.28 8.94
C GLU A 101 -34.43 1.59 9.48
N LYS A 102 -34.91 2.08 10.62
CA LYS A 102 -34.34 3.26 11.29
C LYS A 102 -32.88 3.03 11.70
N LEU A 103 -32.56 1.87 12.27
CA LEU A 103 -31.20 1.52 12.67
C LEU A 103 -30.26 1.49 11.46
N LEU A 104 -30.73 0.95 10.33
CA LEU A 104 -29.95 0.90 9.10
C LEU A 104 -29.66 2.30 8.56
N HIS A 105 -30.64 3.21 8.60
CA HIS A 105 -30.40 4.62 8.25
C HIS A 105 -29.40 5.31 9.17
N LEU A 106 -29.45 5.04 10.48
CA LEU A 106 -28.50 5.59 11.44
C LEU A 106 -27.08 5.06 11.18
N ILE A 107 -26.95 3.75 10.93
CA ILE A 107 -25.66 3.14 10.58
C ILE A 107 -25.10 3.75 9.30
N SER A 108 -25.93 3.95 8.28
CA SER A 108 -25.50 4.60 7.03
C SER A 108 -24.95 6.00 7.30
N ALA A 109 -25.67 6.82 8.09
CA ALA A 109 -25.24 8.17 8.41
C ALA A 109 -23.90 8.19 9.20
N GLU A 110 -23.73 7.25 10.14
CA GLU A 110 -22.46 7.16 10.89
C GLU A 110 -21.31 6.62 10.04
N MET A 111 -21.58 5.76 9.06
CA MET A 111 -20.58 5.31 8.10
C MET A 111 -20.11 6.47 7.20
N ASP A 112 -21.02 7.33 6.75
CA ASP A 112 -20.68 8.50 5.95
C ASP A 112 -19.81 9.49 6.75
N GLU A 113 -20.17 9.76 8.01
CA GLU A 113 -19.37 10.63 8.88
C GLU A 113 -18.00 10.02 9.19
N LEU A 114 -17.94 8.70 9.41
CA LEU A 114 -16.68 7.99 9.61
C LEU A 114 -15.77 8.08 8.38
N GLU A 115 -16.32 7.92 7.18
CA GLU A 115 -15.59 8.07 5.92
C GLU A 115 -15.06 9.50 5.74
N TYR A 116 -15.88 10.51 6.03
CA TYR A 116 -15.47 11.90 5.99
C TYR A 116 -14.30 12.18 6.95
N ARG A 117 -14.40 11.71 8.20
CA ARG A 117 -13.33 11.83 9.19
C ARG A 117 -12.08 11.08 8.78
N PHE A 118 -12.21 9.88 8.23
CA PHE A 118 -11.09 9.10 7.71
C PHE A 118 -10.36 9.85 6.60
N THR A 119 -11.10 10.42 5.65
CA THR A 119 -10.52 11.22 4.56
C THR A 119 -9.78 12.45 5.10
N LYS A 120 -10.35 13.14 6.09
CA LYS A 120 -9.71 14.31 6.73
C LYS A 120 -8.43 13.94 7.51
N VAL A 121 -8.45 12.82 8.22
CA VAL A 121 -7.26 12.32 8.95
C VAL A 121 -6.19 11.88 7.96
N SER A 122 -6.55 11.11 6.94
CA SER A 122 -5.63 10.63 5.91
C SER A 122 -4.96 11.78 5.15
N SER A 123 -5.73 12.78 4.72
CA SER A 123 -5.16 13.98 4.08
C SER A 123 -4.22 14.75 5.01
N SER A 124 -4.56 14.88 6.29
CA SER A 124 -3.68 15.52 7.29
C SER A 124 -2.40 14.71 7.51
N ALA A 125 -2.50 13.37 7.54
CA ALA A 125 -1.36 12.47 7.70
C ALA A 125 -0.38 12.58 6.52
N VAL A 126 -0.88 12.71 5.29
CA VAL A 126 -0.04 12.97 4.10
C VAL A 126 0.75 14.26 4.27
N VAL A 127 0.09 15.37 4.65
CA VAL A 127 0.76 16.66 4.86
C VAL A 127 1.81 16.59 5.98
N ILE A 128 1.53 15.85 7.06
CA ILE A 128 2.50 15.62 8.14
C ILE A 128 3.70 14.82 7.60
N GLY A 129 3.46 13.79 6.79
CA GLY A 129 4.51 13.00 6.14
C GLY A 129 5.43 13.87 5.28
N ASP A 130 4.86 14.72 4.43
CA ASP A 130 5.63 15.63 3.57
C ASP A 130 6.47 16.61 4.40
N ARG A 131 5.90 17.16 5.48
CA ARG A 131 6.61 18.06 6.40
C ARG A 131 7.76 17.34 7.12
N LEU A 132 7.56 16.09 7.54
CA LEU A 132 8.62 15.30 8.16
C LEU A 132 9.77 15.01 7.19
N ALA A 133 9.47 14.72 5.92
CA ALA A 133 10.50 14.53 4.90
C ALA A 133 11.34 15.81 4.67
N ILE A 134 10.68 16.98 4.66
CA ILE A 134 11.38 18.27 4.59
C ILE A 134 12.26 18.50 5.83
N ILE A 135 11.73 18.24 7.03
CA ILE A 135 12.48 18.40 8.27
C ILE A 135 13.69 17.45 8.31
N ASP A 136 13.56 16.22 7.83
CA ASP A 136 14.69 15.28 7.78
C ASP A 136 15.78 15.76 6.82
N LYS A 137 15.39 16.26 5.64
CA LYS A 137 16.32 16.89 4.69
C LYS A 137 17.02 18.11 5.30
N GLU A 138 16.27 18.94 6.02
CA GLU A 138 16.81 20.11 6.71
C GLU A 138 17.79 19.73 7.81
N LYS A 139 17.44 18.71 8.61
CA LYS A 139 18.29 18.18 9.68
C LYS A 139 19.60 17.62 9.13
N ASN A 140 19.55 16.88 8.03
CA ASN A 140 20.75 16.36 7.38
C ASN A 140 21.63 17.51 6.85
N ARG A 141 21.03 18.51 6.20
CA ARG A 141 21.77 19.69 5.73
C ARG A 141 22.41 20.47 6.88
N ALA A 142 21.69 20.66 7.99
CA ALA A 142 22.20 21.35 9.17
C ALA A 142 23.38 20.58 9.79
N ARG A 143 23.28 19.25 9.86
CA ARG A 143 24.37 18.39 10.34
C ARG A 143 25.61 18.47 9.44
N GLU A 144 25.44 18.38 8.12
CA GLU A 144 26.54 18.52 7.17
C GLU A 144 27.22 19.89 7.30
N THR A 145 26.42 20.95 7.51
CA THR A 145 26.94 22.31 7.73
C THR A 145 27.72 22.43 9.04
N ASP A 146 27.24 21.80 10.12
CA ASP A 146 27.91 21.76 11.42
C ASP A 146 29.26 21.01 11.33
N GLU A 147 29.28 19.86 10.66
CA GLU A 147 30.51 19.10 10.40
C GLU A 147 31.51 19.90 9.54
N LEU A 148 31.05 20.67 8.55
CA LEU A 148 31.90 21.57 7.75
C LEU A 148 32.45 22.74 8.58
N LEU A 149 31.61 23.37 9.41
CA LEU A 149 32.00 24.52 10.23
C LEU A 149 33.02 24.10 11.29
N GLU A 150 32.82 22.95 11.93
CA GLU A 150 33.80 22.36 12.83
C GLU A 150 35.13 22.07 12.12
N ALA A 151 35.10 21.53 10.89
CA ALA A 151 36.31 21.31 10.10
C ALA A 151 37.06 22.62 9.80
N ILE A 152 36.34 23.69 9.44
CA ILE A 152 36.93 25.02 9.22
C ILE A 152 37.56 25.56 10.50
N LEU A 153 36.88 25.44 11.66
CA LEU A 153 37.42 25.86 12.95
C LEU A 153 38.71 25.11 13.30
N LEU A 154 38.74 23.80 13.04
CA LEU A 154 39.91 22.96 13.27
C LEU A 154 41.07 23.32 12.33
N LEU A 155 40.78 23.66 11.06
CA LEU A 155 41.78 24.16 10.11
C LEU A 155 42.29 25.56 10.47
N ASN A 156 41.46 26.37 11.12
CA ASN A 156 41.82 27.71 11.58
C ASN A 156 42.67 27.69 12.85
N ALA A 157 42.70 26.56 13.57
CA ALA A 157 43.52 26.41 14.77
C ALA A 157 45.02 26.48 14.41
N PRO A 158 45.87 27.10 15.25
CA PRO A 158 47.30 27.18 14.97
C PRO A 158 47.90 25.77 14.86
N SER A 159 48.78 25.57 13.89
CA SER A 159 49.35 24.25 13.52
C SER A 159 50.12 23.55 14.66
N THR A 160 50.39 24.25 15.76
CA THR A 160 51.00 23.72 16.99
C THR A 160 50.00 23.03 17.92
N THR A 161 48.69 23.28 17.74
CA THR A 161 47.62 22.58 18.45
C THR A 161 47.39 21.24 17.78
N THR A 162 48.05 20.20 18.30
CA THR A 162 47.72 18.82 17.92
C THR A 162 46.33 18.49 18.46
N VAL A 163 45.31 18.62 17.60
CA VAL A 163 43.96 18.14 17.89
C VAL A 163 44.00 16.61 17.80
N LYS A 164 44.46 15.95 18.86
CA LYS A 164 44.68 14.50 18.92
C LYS A 164 43.40 13.67 18.89
N SER A 165 42.22 14.30 18.86
CA SER A 165 40.94 13.62 18.83
C SER A 165 39.85 14.57 18.32
N SER A 166 39.83 14.86 17.01
CA SER A 166 38.63 15.45 16.41
C SER A 166 37.61 14.34 16.16
N THR A 167 36.39 14.50 16.67
CA THR A 167 35.25 13.66 16.27
C THR A 167 34.84 13.90 14.81
N ASN A 168 35.33 15.00 14.24
CA ASN A 168 35.12 15.40 12.86
C ASN A 168 35.84 14.46 11.87
N GLN A 169 35.05 13.74 11.08
CA GLN A 169 35.55 12.81 10.07
C GLN A 169 36.23 13.53 8.90
N LEU A 170 35.71 14.70 8.50
CA LEU A 170 36.28 15.48 7.39
C LEU A 170 37.71 15.92 7.71
N TYR A 171 37.93 16.51 8.88
CA TYR A 171 39.26 16.90 9.33
C TYR A 171 40.22 15.71 9.46
N THR A 172 39.72 14.58 9.97
CA THR A 172 40.52 13.34 10.11
C THR A 172 40.96 12.83 8.74
N THR A 173 40.05 12.75 7.76
CA THR A 173 40.36 12.33 6.39
C THR A 173 41.35 13.29 5.71
N LEU A 174 41.22 14.61 5.92
CA LEU A 174 42.14 15.61 5.35
C LEU A 174 43.57 15.49 5.88
N LYS A 175 43.77 14.94 7.08
CA LYS A 175 45.10 14.75 7.69
C LYS A 175 45.66 13.35 7.48
N ASP A 176 44.89 12.41 6.92
CA ASP A 176 45.32 11.04 6.64
C ASP A 176 45.99 10.93 5.25
N PRO A 177 47.31 10.64 5.17
CA PRO A 177 48.02 10.50 3.90
C PRO A 177 47.51 9.35 3.03
N HIS A 178 46.88 8.33 3.61
CA HIS A 178 46.39 7.16 2.88
C HIS A 178 45.02 7.39 2.22
N LYS A 179 44.34 8.49 2.58
CA LYS A 179 43.01 8.84 2.06
C LYS A 179 43.05 9.98 1.06
N ILE A 180 44.15 10.13 0.34
CA ILE A 180 44.39 11.24 -0.60
C ILE A 180 43.23 11.49 -1.60
N HIS A 181 42.60 10.43 -2.11
CA HIS A 181 41.47 10.54 -3.05
C HIS A 181 40.21 11.10 -2.38
N GLU A 182 39.88 10.63 -1.18
CA GLU A 182 38.73 11.11 -0.40
C GLU A 182 38.99 12.54 0.10
N ALA A 183 40.24 12.83 0.52
CA ALA A 183 40.69 14.15 0.94
C ALA A 183 40.61 15.18 -0.20
N LEU A 184 40.96 14.82 -1.44
CA LEU A 184 40.80 15.70 -2.60
C LEU A 184 39.33 16.10 -2.81
N GLY A 185 38.41 15.14 -2.68
CA GLY A 185 36.98 15.42 -2.82
C GLY A 185 36.43 16.32 -1.72
N ILE A 186 36.90 16.14 -0.48
CA ILE A 186 36.51 16.99 0.65
C ILE A 186 37.10 18.41 0.49
N VAL A 187 38.40 18.52 0.18
CA VAL A 187 39.07 19.82 0.07
C VAL A 187 38.55 20.63 -1.12
N SER A 188 38.17 19.98 -2.23
CA SER A 188 37.57 20.66 -3.38
C SER A 188 36.26 21.35 -3.00
N LYS A 189 35.41 20.67 -2.21
CA LYS A 189 34.18 21.27 -1.69
C LYS A 189 34.48 22.41 -0.72
N LEU A 190 35.44 22.21 0.20
CA LEU A 190 35.86 23.26 1.13
C LEU A 190 36.46 24.47 0.42
N ARG A 191 37.13 24.30 -0.71
CA ARG A 191 37.65 25.38 -1.54
C ARG A 191 36.51 26.24 -2.09
N ASP A 192 35.47 25.62 -2.63
CA ASP A 192 34.30 26.35 -3.14
C ASP A 192 33.66 27.20 -2.02
N PHE A 193 33.59 26.69 -0.78
CA PHE A 193 33.18 27.48 0.38
C PHE A 193 34.20 28.56 0.78
N ALA A 194 35.50 28.24 0.73
CA ALA A 194 36.56 29.17 1.09
C ALA A 194 36.59 30.40 0.17
N ASP A 195 36.31 30.21 -1.12
CA ASP A 195 36.21 31.29 -2.11
C ASP A 195 35.07 32.28 -1.79
N GLU A 196 34.02 31.83 -1.08
CA GLU A 196 32.91 32.68 -0.62
C GLU A 196 33.18 33.35 0.75
N LEU A 197 34.17 32.88 1.51
CA LEU A 197 34.51 33.40 2.83
C LEU A 197 35.47 34.60 2.74
N SER A 198 34.98 35.78 3.07
CA SER A 198 35.76 37.03 3.08
C SER A 198 36.15 37.53 4.48
N SER A 199 35.77 36.81 5.54
CA SER A 199 36.03 37.25 6.91
C SER A 199 37.51 37.11 7.29
N PRO A 200 38.13 38.11 7.94
CA PRO A 200 39.48 37.99 8.50
C PRO A 200 39.62 36.85 9.51
N SER A 201 38.52 36.50 10.21
CA SER A 201 38.52 35.42 11.20
C SER A 201 38.71 34.03 10.61
N THR A 202 38.47 33.84 9.30
CA THR A 202 38.60 32.56 8.59
C THR A 202 39.78 32.53 7.63
N ALA A 203 40.59 33.61 7.57
CA ALA A 203 41.65 33.76 6.59
C ALA A 203 42.73 32.65 6.68
N VAL A 204 43.04 32.18 7.90
CA VAL A 204 44.01 31.10 8.10
C VAL A 204 43.46 29.77 7.57
N ALA A 205 42.19 29.46 7.85
CA ALA A 205 41.54 28.27 7.31
C ALA A 205 41.45 28.31 5.78
N VAL A 206 41.08 29.45 5.18
CA VAL A 206 41.04 29.62 3.71
C VAL A 206 42.41 29.36 3.09
N GLN A 207 43.47 29.95 3.66
CA GLN A 207 44.84 29.71 3.19
C GLN A 207 45.25 28.24 3.31
N GLU A 208 44.92 27.58 4.43
CA GLU A 208 45.21 26.16 4.64
C GLU A 208 44.42 25.26 3.68
N ILE A 209 43.17 25.59 3.36
CA ILE A 209 42.35 24.86 2.37
C ILE A 209 43.00 24.92 0.99
N HIS A 210 43.40 26.11 0.52
CA HIS A 210 44.10 26.23 -0.77
C HIS A 210 45.44 25.50 -0.77
N ARG A 211 46.19 25.58 0.33
CA ARG A 211 47.47 24.86 0.48
C ARG A 211 47.27 23.34 0.43
N LEU A 212 46.25 22.82 1.13
CA LEU A 212 45.91 21.39 1.10
C LEU A 212 45.44 20.95 -0.28
N ASN A 213 44.59 21.74 -0.93
CA ASN A 213 44.12 21.46 -2.30
C ASN A 213 45.30 21.33 -3.26
N GLN A 214 46.21 22.31 -3.28
CA GLN A 214 47.39 22.27 -4.13
C GLN A 214 48.31 21.09 -3.79
N ALA A 215 48.49 20.77 -2.50
CA ALA A 215 49.33 19.65 -2.08
C ALA A 215 48.76 18.30 -2.54
N LEU A 216 47.44 18.11 -2.42
CA LEU A 216 46.75 16.89 -2.82
C LEU A 216 46.74 16.73 -4.35
N GLU A 217 46.45 17.79 -5.09
CA GLU A 217 46.55 17.82 -6.56
C GLU A 217 47.96 17.47 -7.03
N THR A 218 48.98 18.09 -6.43
CA THR A 218 50.38 17.84 -6.77
C THR A 218 50.79 16.40 -6.48
N ALA A 219 50.40 15.85 -5.34
CA ALA A 219 50.74 14.48 -4.96
C ALA A 219 50.07 13.44 -5.88
N LEU A 220 48.80 13.62 -6.23
CA LEU A 220 48.11 12.77 -7.19
C LEU A 220 48.70 12.90 -8.60
N LEU A 221 49.04 14.11 -9.03
CA LEU A 221 49.65 14.35 -10.33
C LEU A 221 51.07 13.76 -10.42
N GLN A 222 51.82 13.77 -9.31
CA GLN A 222 53.11 13.10 -9.22
C GLN A 222 52.95 11.59 -9.29
N GLY A 223 52.02 11.00 -8.54
CA GLY A 223 51.74 9.56 -8.61
C GLY A 223 51.28 9.11 -10.00
N PHE A 224 50.47 9.93 -10.68
CA PHE A 224 50.13 9.72 -12.09
C PHE A 224 51.37 9.75 -12.99
N SER A 225 52.22 10.78 -12.82
CA SER A 225 53.43 10.96 -13.61
C SER A 225 54.43 9.82 -13.42
N ASP A 226 54.61 9.35 -12.19
CA ASP A 226 55.54 8.28 -11.86
C ASP A 226 55.11 6.95 -12.48
N ALA A 227 53.81 6.65 -12.41
CA ALA A 227 53.24 5.45 -13.04
C ALA A 227 53.34 5.51 -14.57
N GLN A 228 53.07 6.66 -15.18
CA GLN A 228 53.21 6.85 -16.62
C GLN A 228 54.69 6.74 -17.07
N ASP A 229 55.64 7.30 -16.33
CA ASP A 229 57.06 7.18 -16.64
C ASP A 229 57.51 5.70 -16.60
N GLN A 230 56.94 4.88 -15.71
CA GLN A 230 57.19 3.43 -15.70
C GLN A 230 56.57 2.70 -16.91
N GLU A 231 55.37 3.11 -17.33
CA GLU A 231 54.71 2.58 -18.53
C GLU A 231 55.53 2.89 -19.79
N LEU A 232 55.94 4.15 -19.95
CA LEU A 232 56.72 4.62 -21.10
C LEU A 232 58.09 3.96 -21.25
N ARG A 233 58.66 3.51 -20.12
CA ARG A 233 59.90 2.71 -20.06
C ARG A 233 59.68 1.22 -20.27
N GLY A 234 58.43 0.75 -20.31
CA GLY A 234 58.08 -0.65 -20.48
C GLY A 234 58.30 -1.52 -19.24
N VAL A 235 58.33 -0.91 -18.04
CA VAL A 235 58.58 -1.61 -16.76
C VAL A 235 57.39 -1.56 -15.79
N ALA A 236 56.29 -0.90 -16.16
CA ALA A 236 55.08 -0.84 -15.33
C ALA A 236 54.44 -2.20 -15.11
N ASN A 237 53.91 -2.41 -13.91
CA ASN A 237 53.08 -3.55 -13.57
C ASN A 237 51.58 -3.17 -13.55
N SER A 238 50.69 -4.14 -13.28
CA SER A 238 49.24 -3.89 -13.24
C SER A 238 48.84 -2.86 -12.18
N GLN A 239 49.53 -2.82 -11.03
CA GLN A 239 49.22 -1.90 -9.94
C GLN A 239 49.59 -0.45 -10.30
N ASP A 240 50.69 -0.24 -11.03
CA ASP A 240 51.05 1.10 -11.52
C ASP A 240 50.00 1.63 -12.50
N MET A 241 49.50 0.76 -13.39
CA MET A 241 48.45 1.13 -14.34
C MET A 241 47.11 1.44 -13.66
N ASP A 242 46.76 0.70 -12.61
CA ASP A 242 45.55 0.95 -11.83
C ASP A 242 45.69 2.22 -10.99
N ALA A 243 46.86 2.45 -10.37
CA ALA A 243 47.16 3.69 -9.65
C ALA A 243 47.14 4.91 -10.58
N MET A 244 47.71 4.80 -11.79
CA MET A 244 47.64 5.86 -12.82
C MET A 244 46.19 6.21 -13.14
N LYS A 245 45.34 5.20 -13.41
CA LYS A 245 43.91 5.40 -13.69
C LYS A 245 43.18 6.03 -12.51
N GLN A 246 43.44 5.56 -11.29
CA GLN A 246 42.77 6.07 -10.09
C GLN A 246 43.17 7.52 -9.77
N ASN A 247 44.46 7.85 -9.90
CA ASN A 247 44.98 9.20 -9.75
C ASN A 247 44.37 10.14 -10.80
N ALA A 248 44.38 9.73 -12.08
CA ALA A 248 43.76 10.50 -13.16
C ALA A 248 42.26 10.68 -12.92
N ALA A 249 41.52 9.61 -12.62
CA ALA A 249 40.08 9.68 -12.39
C ALA A 249 39.72 10.64 -11.24
N SER A 250 40.50 10.63 -10.15
CA SER A 250 40.28 11.53 -9.01
C SER A 250 40.52 12.99 -9.39
N LEU A 251 41.59 13.28 -10.14
CA LEU A 251 41.89 14.63 -10.62
C LEU A 251 40.84 15.13 -11.62
N LEU A 252 40.41 14.29 -12.57
CA LEU A 252 39.39 14.61 -13.56
C LEU A 252 38.03 14.89 -12.90
N ALA A 253 37.64 14.11 -11.90
CA ALA A 253 36.39 14.29 -11.15
C ALA A 253 36.31 15.64 -10.43
N HIS A 254 37.46 16.26 -10.14
CA HIS A 254 37.56 17.54 -9.42
C HIS A 254 38.09 18.69 -10.30
N GLY A 255 37.97 18.57 -11.63
CA GLY A 255 38.20 19.68 -12.56
C GLY A 255 39.66 19.92 -12.96
N CYS A 256 40.57 19.02 -12.61
CA CYS A 256 42.01 19.14 -12.95
C CYS A 256 42.36 18.59 -14.36
N ASN A 257 41.45 18.76 -15.33
CA ASN A 257 41.59 18.16 -16.67
C ASN A 257 42.86 18.64 -17.39
N ASP A 258 43.08 19.96 -17.39
CA ASP A 258 44.22 20.57 -18.08
C ASP A 258 45.54 20.16 -17.44
N LEU A 259 45.58 20.06 -16.10
CA LEU A 259 46.77 19.61 -15.37
C LEU A 259 47.16 18.18 -15.74
N VAL A 260 46.18 17.27 -15.83
CA VAL A 260 46.42 15.88 -16.22
C VAL A 260 46.85 15.79 -17.69
N ALA A 261 46.20 16.53 -18.58
CA ALA A 261 46.52 16.56 -20.00
C ALA A 261 47.93 17.11 -20.26
N ASP A 262 48.27 18.25 -19.65
CA ASP A 262 49.58 18.87 -19.77
C ASP A 262 50.68 17.96 -19.24
N ARG A 263 50.45 17.34 -18.07
CA ARG A 263 51.40 16.38 -17.49
C ARG A 263 51.60 15.16 -18.39
N PHE A 264 50.51 14.62 -18.93
CA PHE A 264 50.57 13.47 -19.83
C PHE A 264 51.40 13.78 -21.09
N VAL A 265 51.12 14.92 -21.74
CA VAL A 265 51.85 15.36 -22.94
C VAL A 265 53.32 15.62 -22.61
N TRP A 266 53.58 16.29 -21.49
CA TRP A 266 54.94 16.55 -21.02
C TRP A 266 55.76 15.26 -20.86
N ASN A 267 55.21 14.24 -20.21
CA ASN A 267 55.91 12.97 -19.99
C ASN A 267 56.21 12.24 -21.30
N VAL A 268 55.26 12.22 -22.25
CA VAL A 268 55.47 11.63 -23.57
C VAL A 268 56.58 12.35 -24.35
N ILE A 269 56.58 13.68 -24.34
CA ILE A 269 57.61 14.49 -25.03
C ILE A 269 58.97 14.28 -24.36
N LYS A 270 59.03 14.33 -23.03
CA LYS A 270 60.24 14.10 -22.23
C LYS A 270 60.86 12.74 -22.55
N GLU A 271 60.06 11.67 -22.63
CA GLU A 271 60.55 10.34 -22.98
C GLU A 271 61.08 10.28 -24.42
N LYS A 272 60.34 10.83 -25.39
CA LYS A 272 60.78 10.88 -26.79
C LYS A 272 62.11 11.62 -26.96
N LEU A 273 62.25 12.77 -26.29
CA LEU A 273 63.50 13.53 -26.28
C LEU A 273 64.63 12.74 -25.63
N THR A 274 64.37 12.06 -24.52
CA THR A 274 65.36 11.22 -23.83
C THR A 274 65.87 10.10 -24.73
N LYS A 275 64.96 9.39 -25.42
CA LYS A 275 65.32 8.35 -26.40
C LYS A 275 66.11 8.89 -27.59
N TYR A 276 65.70 10.05 -28.12
CA TYR A 276 66.42 10.71 -29.22
C TYR A 276 67.84 11.11 -28.83
N VAL A 277 68.01 11.72 -27.64
CA VAL A 277 69.32 12.07 -27.10
C VAL A 277 70.19 10.82 -26.92
N LEU A 278 69.64 9.74 -26.34
CA LEU A 278 70.38 8.48 -26.21
C LEU A 278 70.83 7.94 -27.58
N SER A 279 69.97 8.02 -28.60
CA SER A 279 70.30 7.54 -29.96
C SER A 279 71.46 8.31 -30.58
N ILE A 280 71.55 9.63 -30.38
CA ILE A 280 72.66 10.45 -30.88
C ILE A 280 73.98 10.07 -30.21
N TYR A 281 73.96 9.82 -28.90
CA TYR A 281 75.17 9.46 -28.14
C TYR A 281 75.59 7.99 -28.29
N THR A 282 74.76 7.13 -28.89
CA THR A 282 75.05 5.69 -29.07
C THR A 282 75.32 5.30 -30.52
N THR A 283 75.06 6.17 -31.50
CA THR A 283 75.56 5.99 -32.88
C THR A 283 77.06 6.29 -32.94
N PRO A 284 77.93 5.33 -33.32
CA PRO A 284 79.35 5.61 -33.50
C PRO A 284 79.51 6.58 -34.69
N SER A 285 80.21 7.70 -34.46
CA SER A 285 80.68 8.57 -35.54
C SER A 285 81.43 7.71 -36.55
N SER A 286 80.87 7.56 -37.75
CA SER A 286 81.57 7.02 -38.91
C SER A 286 82.58 8.02 -39.43
#